data_AF-A0A510TRH2-F1
#
_entry.id   AF-A0A510TRH2-F1
#
_cell.length_a   1.000
_cell.length_b   1.000
_cell.length_c   1.000
_cell.angle_alpha   90.00
_cell.angle_beta   90.00
_cell.angle_gamma   90.00
#
_symmetry.space_group_name_H-M   'P 1'
#
loop_
_entity.id
_entity.type
_entity.pdbx_description
1 polymer ?
#
loop_
_entity_poly.entity_id
_entity_poly.type
_entity_poly.pdbx_seq_one_letter_code
_entity_poly.pdbx_strand_id
1 'polypeptide(L)' 'MAQRFVYVVYYADTAKKEPVFRLLRVFSTPERAAGFVAILERAPYAEMPVPEGRYAVKRVRMN' A
#
# COMPACT_ATOMS: atom_id res chain seq x y z
N MET A 1 -18.79 -19.35 9.11
CA MET A 1 -17.46 -18.72 9.33
C MET A 1 -17.43 -17.40 8.56
N ALA A 2 -17.27 -16.26 9.24
CA ALA A 2 -17.22 -14.96 8.56
C ALA A 2 -15.88 -14.82 7.81
N GLN A 3 -15.92 -14.48 6.52
CA GLN A 3 -14.71 -14.19 5.75
C GLN A 3 -14.02 -12.96 6.35
N ARG A 4 -12.76 -13.14 6.78
CA ARG A 4 -11.93 -12.04 7.27
C ARG A 4 -11.14 -11.43 6.12
N PHE A 5 -11.16 -10.12 6.01
CA PHE A 5 -10.41 -9.35 5.02
C PHE A 5 -9.38 -8.47 5.72
N VAL A 6 -8.28 -8.22 5.03
CA VAL A 6 -7.29 -7.23 5.41
C VAL A 6 -6.98 -6.30 4.23
N TYR A 7 -6.48 -5.12 4.54
CA TYR A 7 -6.15 -4.07 3.61
C TYR A 7 -4.65 -3.85 3.65
N VAL A 8 -4.00 -4.26 2.57
CA VAL A 8 -2.55 -4.26 2.43
C VAL A 8 -2.11 -2.98 1.74
N VAL A 9 -1.34 -2.16 2.44
CA VAL A 9 -0.68 -0.99 1.85
C VAL A 9 0.69 -1.39 1.34
N TYR A 10 0.96 -1.04 0.09
CA TYR A 10 2.21 -1.35 -0.59
C TYR A 10 2.67 -0.17 -1.45
N TYR A 11 3.96 -0.11 -1.75
CA TYR A 11 4.52 0.77 -2.76
C TYR A 11 4.72 -0.01 -4.06
N ALA A 12 4.29 0.56 -5.19
CA ALA A 12 4.55 0.05 -6.52
C ALA A 12 5.58 0.95 -7.20
N ASP A 13 6.80 0.47 -7.34
CA ASP A 13 7.87 1.12 -8.10
C ASP A 13 7.62 0.91 -9.59
N THR A 14 7.33 2.00 -10.30
CA THR A 14 7.05 2.01 -11.74
C THR A 14 8.21 2.51 -12.57
N ALA A 15 9.29 2.98 -11.94
CA ALA A 15 10.50 3.41 -12.63
C ALA A 15 11.29 2.23 -13.23
N LYS A 16 11.02 1.00 -12.75
CA LYS A 16 11.66 -0.22 -13.25
C LYS A 16 10.85 -0.87 -14.37
N LYS A 17 11.58 -1.54 -15.28
CA LYS A 17 11.00 -2.29 -16.42
C LYS A 17 10.02 -3.38 -15.97
N GLU A 18 10.24 -3.92 -14.77
CA GLU A 18 9.30 -4.79 -14.07
C GLU A 18 8.85 -4.10 -12.78
N PRO A 19 7.53 -3.99 -12.52
CA PRO A 19 7.03 -3.30 -11.34
C PRO A 19 7.43 -4.04 -10.08
N VAL A 20 8.18 -3.36 -9.20
CA VAL A 20 8.59 -3.92 -7.91
C VAL A 20 7.57 -3.48 -6.85
N PHE A 21 6.98 -4.46 -6.17
CA PHE A 21 6.00 -4.22 -5.11
C PHE A 21 6.65 -4.41 -3.75
N ARG A 22 6.54 -3.40 -2.88
CA ARG A 22 7.03 -3.46 -1.50
C ARG A 22 5.86 -3.37 -0.52
N LEU A 23 5.70 -4.39 0.31
CA LEU A 23 4.72 -4.40 1.39
C LEU A 23 5.13 -3.37 2.46
N LEU A 24 4.22 -2.49 2.84
CA LEU A 24 4.48 -1.47 3.87
C LEU A 24 3.77 -1.78 5.18
N ARG A 25 2.45 -2.02 5.11
CA ARG A 25 1.63 -2.24 6.30
C ARG A 25 0.31 -2.94 5.98
N VAL A 26 -0.27 -3.59 6.98
CA VAL A 26 -1.57 -4.27 6.88
C VAL A 26 -2.54 -3.67 7.89
N PHE A 27 -3.78 -3.46 7.47
CA PHE A 27 -4.87 -2.93 8.29
C PHE A 27 -6.09 -3.84 8.25
N SER A 28 -6.89 -3.80 9.32
CA SER A 28 -8.17 -4.52 9.40
C SER A 28 -9.34 -3.76 8.76
N THR A 29 -9.20 -2.46 8.50
CA THR A 29 -10.26 -1.62 7.93
C THR A 29 -9.75 -0.79 6.74
N PRO A 30 -10.63 -0.48 5.76
CA PRO A 30 -10.24 0.30 4.59
C PRO A 30 -9.90 1.76 4.95
N GLU A 31 -10.58 2.35 5.93
CA GLU A 31 -10.39 3.75 6.32
C GLU A 31 -8.99 3.99 6.89
N ARG A 32 -8.49 3.06 7.71
CA ARG A 32 -7.12 3.13 8.25
C ARG A 32 -6.07 2.97 7.16
N ALA A 33 -6.29 2.08 6.20
CA ALA A 33 -5.38 1.89 5.08
C ALA A 33 -5.33 3.14 4.18
N ALA A 34 -6.49 3.70 3.84
CA ALA A 34 -6.58 4.92 3.03
C ALA A 34 -5.96 6.12 3.75
N GLY A 35 -6.23 6.29 5.05
CA GLY A 35 -5.61 7.34 5.87
C GLY A 35 -4.09 7.23 5.89
N PHE A 36 -3.55 6.02 5.97
CA PHE A 36 -2.11 5.81 5.92
C PHE A 36 -1.50 6.16 4.55
N VAL A 37 -2.15 5.78 3.45
CA VAL A 37 -1.71 6.18 2.09
C VAL A 37 -1.71 7.69 1.94
N ALA A 38 -2.74 8.40 2.39
CA ALA A 38 -2.80 9.86 2.31
C ALA A 38 -1.66 10.55 3.08
N ILE A 39 -1.19 9.96 4.18
CA ILE A 39 0.00 10.43 4.91
C ILE A 39 1.26 10.22 4.04
N LEU A 40 1.42 9.03 3.46
CA LEU A 40 2.58 8.68 2.63
C LEU A 40 2.65 9.50 1.33
N GLU A 41 1.51 9.88 0.76
CA GLU A 41 1.47 10.77 -0.41
C GLU A 41 1.96 12.19 -0.09
N ARG A 42 1.79 12.65 1.16
CA ARG A 42 2.27 13.96 1.63
C ARG A 42 3.70 13.92 2.17
N ALA A 43 4.08 12.79 2.77
CA ALA A 43 5.38 12.56 3.39
C ALA A 43 5.89 11.17 2.97
N PRO A 44 6.39 11.04 1.72
CA PRO A 44 6.89 9.76 1.22
C PRO A 44 8.17 9.34 1.94
N TYR A 45 8.41 8.04 1.99
CA TYR A 45 9.73 7.54 2.37
C TYR A 45 10.78 7.98 1.35
N ALA A 46 11.98 8.31 1.83
CA ALA A 46 13.07 8.79 0.98
C ALA A 46 13.44 7.78 -0.12
N GLU A 47 13.39 6.49 0.19
CA GLU A 47 13.67 5.39 -0.73
C GLU A 47 12.49 4.98 -1.63
N MET A 48 11.31 5.60 -1.47
CA MET A 48 10.08 5.31 -2.23
C MET A 48 9.35 6.61 -2.61
N PRO A 49 9.97 7.46 -3.46
CA PRO A 49 9.41 8.77 -3.79
C PRO A 49 8.25 8.65 -4.80
N VAL A 50 7.17 9.41 -4.60
CA VAL A 50 5.98 9.37 -5.47
C VAL A 50 6.26 9.60 -6.97
N PRO A 51 7.23 10.40 -7.42
CA PRO A 51 7.54 10.51 -8.84
C PRO A 51 7.96 9.19 -9.52
N GLU A 52 8.49 8.23 -8.77
CA GLU A 52 9.03 6.97 -9.29
C GLU A 52 8.04 5.80 -9.13
N GLY A 53 6.91 6.03 -8.45
CA GLY A 53 5.97 4.97 -8.12
C GLY A 53 4.72 5.48 -7.42
N ARG A 54 4.02 4.60 -6.71
CA ARG A 54 2.83 5.00 -5.95
C ARG A 54 2.58 4.14 -4.74
N TYR A 55 2.03 4.76 -3.71
CA TYR A 55 1.42 4.06 -2.58
C TYR A 55 0.02 3.60 -2.97
N ALA A 56 -0.33 2.35 -2.65
CA ALA A 56 -1.60 1.76 -3.03
C ALA A 56 -2.11 0.78 -1.96
N VAL A 57 -3.42 0.54 -2.00
CA VAL A 57 -4.10 -0.41 -1.11
C VAL A 57 -4.66 -1.58 -1.91
N LYS A 58 -4.44 -2.81 -1.44
CA LYS A 58 -5.09 -4.02 -1.96
C LYS A 58 -5.89 -4.70 -0.86
N ARG A 59 -7.16 -5.01 -1.15
CA ARG A 59 -8.00 -5.85 -0.28
C ARG A 59 -7.63 -7.32 -0.49
N VAL A 60 -7.29 -8.01 0.59
CA VAL A 60 -6.87 -9.41 0.58
C VAL A 60 -7.77 -10.22 1.50
N ARG A 61 -8.20 -11.39 1.04
CA ARG A 61 -8.97 -12.35 1.83
C ARG A 61 -8.00 -13.19 2.67
N MET A 62 -8.29 -13.32 3.96
CA MET A 62 -7.59 -14.27 4.83
C MET A 62 -8.31 -15.62 4.77
N ASN A 63 -7.55 -16.67 4.51
CA ASN A 63 -8.02 -18.06 4.60
C ASN A 63 -7.90 -18.58 6.03
#